data_AF-A0A839UI34-F1
#
_entry.id   AF-A0A839UI34-F1
#
_cell.length_a   1.000
_cell.length_b   1.000
_cell.length_c   1.000
_cell.angle_alpha   90.00
_cell.angle_beta   90.00
_cell.angle_gamma   90.00
#
_symmetry.space_group_name_H-M   'P 1'
#
loop_
_entity.id
_entity.type
_entity.pdbx_description
1 polymer ?
#
loop_
_entity_poly.entity_id
_entity_poly.type
_entity_poly.pdbx_seq_one_letter_code
_entity_poly.pdbx_strand_id
1 'polypeptide(L)'
;MASVVKGDLSGSANKIYDDVKQFYEQKFQLTWLKPSNINNGYAMLVKPELAEKYKLAILTDLSAISKELIFGAEAGYSDRTDGLPALKRVYRIVFKEFKNSLVLISGIAHFLATTSI
;
A
#
# COMPACT_ATOMS: atom_id res chain seq x y z
N MET A 1 14.23 1.34 -4.23
CA MET A 1 14.49 2.42 -5.20
C MET A 1 14.64 3.79 -4.52
N ALA A 2 13.68 4.26 -3.71
CA ALA A 2 13.68 5.64 -3.16
C ALA A 2 14.93 6.07 -2.38
N SER A 3 15.51 5.20 -1.54
CA SER A 3 16.63 5.57 -0.67
C SER A 3 18.01 5.38 -1.33
N VAL A 4 18.19 4.29 -2.07
CA VAL A 4 19.48 3.90 -2.64
C VAL A 4 19.62 4.34 -4.10
N VAL A 5 18.69 3.93 -4.96
CA VAL A 5 18.74 4.20 -6.41
C VAL A 5 18.28 5.63 -6.73
N LYS A 6 17.46 6.23 -5.87
CA LYS A 6 16.89 7.60 -5.99
C LYS A 6 16.22 7.87 -7.35
N GLY A 7 15.67 6.83 -7.99
CA GLY A 7 14.93 6.91 -9.24
C GLY A 7 13.44 7.16 -9.05
N ASP A 8 12.74 7.45 -10.15
CA ASP A 8 11.29 7.54 -10.18
C ASP A 8 10.65 6.18 -9.81
N LEU A 9 9.64 6.24 -8.94
CA LEU A 9 8.87 5.07 -8.52
C LEU A 9 7.62 4.85 -9.37
N SER A 10 7.36 5.75 -10.33
CA SER A 10 6.27 5.62 -11.27
C SER A 10 6.59 4.58 -12.36
N GLY A 11 5.59 3.78 -12.73
CA GLY A 11 5.71 2.78 -13.81
C GLY A 11 5.51 1.33 -13.37
N SER A 12 5.79 0.40 -14.29
CA SER A 12 5.54 -1.03 -14.08
C SER A 12 6.60 -1.69 -13.19
N ALA A 13 6.21 -2.78 -12.52
CA ALA A 13 7.13 -3.55 -11.69
C ALA A 13 8.37 -4.04 -12.45
N ASN A 14 8.22 -4.40 -13.74
CA ASN A 14 9.34 -4.80 -14.59
C ASN A 14 10.31 -3.65 -14.85
N LYS A 15 9.78 -2.46 -15.16
CA LYS A 15 10.63 -1.28 -15.39
C LYS A 15 11.42 -0.93 -14.12
N ILE A 16 10.75 -0.92 -12.97
CA ILE A 16 11.40 -0.66 -11.68
C ILE A 16 12.48 -1.71 -11.38
N TYR A 17 12.20 -2.99 -11.65
CA TYR A 17 13.18 -4.05 -11.48
C TYR A 17 14.40 -3.85 -12.38
N ASP A 18 14.21 -3.54 -13.65
CA ASP A 18 15.29 -3.33 -14.62
C ASP A 18 16.17 -2.12 -14.23
N ASP A 19 15.55 -1.01 -13.84
CA ASP A 19 16.25 0.19 -13.37
C ASP A 19 17.11 -0.12 -12.13
N VAL A 20 16.56 -0.85 -11.15
CA VAL A 20 17.30 -1.26 -9.93
C VAL A 20 18.44 -2.22 -10.29
N LYS A 21 18.17 -3.23 -11.11
CA LYS A 21 19.16 -4.21 -11.55
C LYS A 21 20.34 -3.52 -12.23
N GLN A 22 20.06 -2.63 -13.17
CA GLN A 22 21.09 -1.88 -13.88
C GLN A 22 21.92 -1.01 -12.92
N PHE A 23 21.28 -0.33 -11.97
CA PHE A 23 21.99 0.50 -11.00
C PHE A 23 22.97 -0.32 -10.15
N TYR A 24 22.53 -1.46 -9.61
CA TYR A 24 23.35 -2.29 -8.73
C TYR A 24 24.50 -2.98 -9.47
N GLU A 25 24.27 -3.42 -10.71
CA GLU A 25 25.32 -3.97 -11.55
C GLU A 25 26.42 -2.93 -11.82
N GLN A 26 26.03 -1.71 -12.22
CA GLN A 26 26.99 -0.65 -12.56
C GLN A 26 27.73 -0.06 -11.35
N LYS A 27 27.06 0.09 -10.20
CA LYS A 27 27.63 0.77 -9.03
C LYS A 27 28.35 -0.17 -8.08
N PHE A 28 27.92 -1.41 -7.98
CA PHE A 28 28.40 -2.34 -6.96
C PHE A 28 28.85 -3.69 -7.50
N GLN A 29 28.74 -3.92 -8.83
CA GLN A 29 29.03 -5.22 -9.44
C GLN A 29 28.20 -6.34 -8.80
N LEU A 30 26.93 -6.03 -8.49
CA LEU A 30 25.97 -6.94 -7.87
C LEU A 30 24.84 -7.27 -8.84
N THR A 31 24.75 -8.55 -9.21
CA THR A 31 23.71 -9.04 -10.11
C THR A 31 22.40 -9.34 -9.38
N TRP A 32 21.35 -8.62 -9.75
CA TRP A 32 19.99 -8.93 -9.30
C TRP A 32 19.42 -10.13 -10.05
N LEU A 33 19.00 -11.14 -9.28
CA LEU A 33 18.36 -12.35 -9.79
C LEU A 33 16.90 -12.10 -10.18
N LYS A 34 16.27 -13.09 -10.81
CA LYS A 34 14.85 -13.06 -11.15
C LYS A 34 14.00 -12.84 -9.90
N PRO A 35 13.06 -11.88 -9.89
CA PRO A 35 12.21 -11.65 -8.73
C PRO A 35 11.19 -12.78 -8.55
N SER A 36 10.67 -12.91 -7.34
CA SER A 36 9.51 -13.78 -7.08
C SER A 36 8.24 -13.20 -7.70
N ASN A 37 7.19 -14.02 -7.83
CA ASN A 37 5.86 -13.56 -8.27
C ASN A 37 5.03 -12.92 -7.12
N ILE A 38 5.63 -12.64 -5.97
CA ILE A 38 4.95 -12.06 -4.80
C ILE A 38 5.08 -10.54 -4.81
N ASN A 39 3.95 -9.85 -4.70
CA ASN A 39 3.92 -8.42 -4.40
C ASN A 39 3.77 -8.21 -2.89
N ASN A 40 4.84 -7.75 -2.23
CA ASN A 40 4.85 -7.44 -0.80
C ASN A 40 4.61 -5.94 -0.54
N GLY A 41 3.65 -5.36 -1.26
CA GLY A 41 3.22 -3.97 -1.07
C GLY A 41 2.32 -3.80 0.16
N TYR A 42 2.15 -2.55 0.60
CA TYR A 42 1.15 -2.23 1.63
C TYR A 42 -0.25 -2.58 1.15
N ALA A 43 -1.05 -3.17 2.03
CA ALA A 43 -2.45 -3.48 1.79
C ALA A 43 -3.29 -3.00 2.98
N MET A 44 -4.56 -2.67 2.71
CA MET A 44 -5.54 -2.45 3.77
C MET A 44 -6.33 -3.72 4.00
N LEU A 45 -6.65 -3.97 5.26
CA LEU A 45 -7.39 -5.13 5.67
C LEU A 45 -8.75 -4.70 6.18
N VAL A 46 -9.80 -5.36 5.69
CA VAL A 46 -11.16 -5.20 6.17
C VAL A 46 -11.71 -6.54 6.64
N LYS A 47 -12.74 -6.48 7.49
CA LYS A 47 -13.44 -7.69 7.90
C LYS A 47 -14.13 -8.34 6.69
N PRO A 48 -14.11 -9.68 6.54
CA PRO A 48 -14.73 -10.36 5.41
C PRO A 48 -16.20 -10.00 5.21
N GLU A 49 -16.98 -9.89 6.29
CA GLU A 49 -18.39 -9.52 6.21
C GLU A 49 -18.62 -8.10 5.67
N LEU A 50 -17.67 -7.19 5.90
CA LEU A 50 -17.71 -5.83 5.35
C LEU A 50 -17.38 -5.83 3.86
N ALA A 51 -16.39 -6.65 3.46
CA ALA A 51 -16.01 -6.81 2.06
C ALA A 51 -17.17 -7.36 1.24
N GLU A 52 -17.86 -8.40 1.72
CA GLU A 52 -19.02 -8.98 1.04
C GLU A 52 -20.19 -8.00 0.98
N LYS A 53 -20.54 -7.38 2.11
CA LYS A 53 -21.69 -6.47 2.21
C LYS A 53 -21.58 -5.27 1.27
N TYR A 54 -20.37 -4.70 1.14
CA TYR A 54 -20.14 -3.50 0.35
C TYR A 54 -19.38 -3.77 -0.97
N LYS A 55 -19.15 -5.05 -1.30
CA LYS A 55 -18.41 -5.49 -2.50
C LYS A 55 -17.04 -4.83 -2.63
N LEU A 56 -16.28 -4.79 -1.54
CA LEU A 56 -14.95 -4.18 -1.48
C LEU A 56 -13.92 -5.16 -2.06
N ALA A 57 -13.27 -4.78 -3.16
CA ALA A 57 -12.19 -5.56 -3.77
C ALA A 57 -10.89 -4.75 -3.91
N ILE A 58 -11.02 -3.45 -4.14
CA ILE A 58 -9.89 -2.54 -4.33
C ILE A 58 -10.00 -1.32 -3.41
N LEU A 59 -8.90 -0.60 -3.24
CA LEU A 59 -8.86 0.52 -2.31
C LEU A 59 -9.88 1.63 -2.62
N THR A 60 -10.18 1.89 -3.90
CA THR A 60 -11.16 2.92 -4.30
C THR A 60 -12.59 2.61 -3.85
N ASP A 61 -12.94 1.33 -3.70
CA ASP A 61 -14.28 0.91 -3.25
C ASP A 61 -14.55 1.40 -1.82
N LEU A 62 -13.49 1.51 -1.01
CA LEU A 62 -13.57 1.97 0.37
C LEU A 62 -14.02 3.43 0.48
N SER A 63 -13.82 4.24 -0.56
CA SER A 63 -14.16 5.68 -0.53
C SER A 63 -15.63 5.93 -0.19
N ALA A 64 -16.54 5.09 -0.69
CA ALA A 64 -17.98 5.21 -0.51
C ALA A 64 -18.43 5.04 0.96
N ILE A 65 -17.71 4.20 1.73
CA ILE A 65 -18.08 3.87 3.11
C ILE A 65 -17.09 4.39 4.16
N SER A 66 -15.95 4.92 3.73
CA SER A 66 -14.82 5.27 4.61
C SER A 66 -15.22 6.14 5.80
N LYS A 67 -16.15 7.07 5.61
CA LYS A 67 -16.64 8.00 6.65
C LYS A 67 -17.40 7.33 7.79
N GLU A 68 -17.78 6.07 7.64
CA GLU A 68 -18.43 5.28 8.68
C GLU A 68 -17.44 4.38 9.43
N LEU A 69 -16.22 4.24 8.91
CA LEU A 69 -15.22 3.31 9.41
C LEU A 69 -14.19 3.99 10.32
N ILE A 70 -13.72 3.24 11.31
CA ILE A 70 -12.57 3.58 12.14
C ILE A 70 -11.34 2.92 11.53
N PHE A 71 -10.29 3.70 11.29
CA PHE A 71 -9.03 3.18 10.74
C PHE A 71 -7.99 3.04 11.85
N GLY A 72 -7.39 1.85 11.93
CA GLY A 72 -6.31 1.53 12.85
C GLY A 72 -5.00 1.32 12.12
N ALA A 73 -3.95 2.03 12.52
CA ALA A 73 -2.59 1.82 12.00
C ALA A 73 -1.54 2.19 13.07
N GLU A 74 -0.26 2.03 12.73
CA GLU A 74 0.83 2.39 13.62
C GLU A 74 0.86 3.90 13.93
N ALA A 75 1.47 4.25 15.07
CA ALA A 75 1.65 5.64 15.45
C ALA A 75 2.43 6.41 14.37
N GLY A 76 1.95 7.60 14.01
CA GLY A 76 2.53 8.44 12.97
C GLY A 76 2.00 8.19 11.55
N TYR A 77 1.24 7.12 11.31
CA TYR A 77 0.61 6.88 10.00
C TYR A 77 -0.35 8.02 9.60
N SER A 78 -1.03 8.64 10.58
CA SER A 78 -1.94 9.77 10.34
C SER A 78 -1.26 10.97 9.71
N ASP A 79 0.01 11.19 10.03
CA ASP A 79 0.74 12.44 9.73
C ASP A 79 1.71 12.28 8.57
N ARG A 80 2.07 11.02 8.26
CA ARG A 80 2.89 10.66 7.10
C ARG A 80 2.30 11.21 5.80
N THR A 81 3.14 11.80 4.96
CA THR A 81 2.71 12.36 3.66
C THR A 81 2.15 11.29 2.71
N ASP A 82 2.58 10.04 2.87
CA ASP A 82 2.11 8.84 2.18
C ASP A 82 1.05 8.04 2.98
N GLY A 83 0.60 8.56 4.14
CA GLY A 83 -0.44 7.98 4.98
C GLY A 83 -1.85 8.53 4.67
N LEU A 84 -2.62 8.87 5.73
CA LEU A 84 -4.00 9.41 5.58
C LEU A 84 -4.12 10.61 4.61
N PRO A 85 -3.18 11.58 4.57
CA PRO A 85 -3.22 12.68 3.61
C PRO A 85 -3.19 12.20 2.15
N ALA A 86 -2.39 11.17 1.84
CA ALA A 86 -2.34 10.60 0.50
C ALA A 86 -3.63 9.86 0.15
N LEU A 87 -4.20 9.11 1.08
CA LEU A 87 -5.48 8.41 0.89
C LEU A 87 -6.62 9.37 0.56
N LYS A 88 -6.67 10.50 1.27
CA LYS A 88 -7.64 11.57 1.01
C LYS A 88 -7.42 12.20 -0.36
N ARG A 89 -6.16 12.52 -0.70
CA ARG A 89 -5.82 13.22 -1.96
C ARG A 89 -6.05 12.34 -3.19
N VAL A 90 -5.68 11.07 -3.14
CA VAL A 90 -5.70 10.16 -4.30
C VAL A 90 -7.01 9.41 -4.41
N TYR A 91 -7.52 8.87 -3.29
CA TYR A 91 -8.68 7.96 -3.29
C TYR A 91 -9.94 8.57 -2.69
N ARG A 92 -9.89 9.84 -2.22
CA ARG A 92 -11.01 10.53 -1.55
C ARG A 92 -11.49 9.81 -0.29
N ILE A 93 -10.63 9.01 0.33
CA ILE A 93 -10.92 8.26 1.56
C ILE A 93 -10.75 9.18 2.76
N VAL A 94 -11.78 9.26 3.60
CA VAL A 94 -11.76 9.98 4.87
C VAL A 94 -12.44 9.13 5.92
N PHE A 95 -11.68 8.65 6.90
CA PHE A 95 -12.20 7.82 7.98
C PHE A 95 -12.95 8.63 9.03
N LYS A 96 -13.91 7.98 9.70
CA LYS A 96 -14.64 8.57 10.83
C LYS A 96 -13.70 8.98 11.95
N GLU A 97 -12.75 8.10 12.25
CA GLU A 97 -11.83 8.22 13.36
C GLU A 97 -10.55 7.45 13.01
N PHE A 98 -9.41 7.96 13.47
CA PHE A 98 -8.13 7.26 13.43
C PHE A 98 -7.77 6.79 14.84
N LYS A 99 -7.35 5.53 14.97
CA LYS A 99 -6.83 4.97 16.23
C LYS A 99 -5.42 4.45 16.04
N ASN A 100 -4.52 4.88 16.90
CA ASN A 100 -3.23 4.21 17.04
C ASN A 100 -3.50 2.78 17.49
N SER A 101 -3.08 1.81 16.69
CA SER A 101 -3.27 0.40 17.00
C SER A 101 -1.93 -0.32 16.99
N LEU A 102 -1.62 -1.00 18.09
CA LEU A 102 -0.55 -2.01 18.19
C LEU A 102 -1.05 -3.41 17.78
N VAL A 103 -2.30 -3.53 17.33
CA VAL A 103 -2.97 -4.81 17.16
C VAL A 103 -2.63 -5.42 15.80
N LEU A 104 -1.77 -6.45 15.85
CA LEU A 104 -1.71 -7.50 14.84
C LEU A 104 -3.12 -8.01 14.60
N ILE A 105 -3.61 -7.95 13.35
CA ILE A 105 -4.89 -8.53 12.97
C ILE A 105 -4.77 -10.05 13.14
N SER A 106 -5.21 -10.58 14.29
CA SER A 106 -5.43 -12.01 14.47
C SER A 106 -6.81 -12.36 13.92
N GLY A 107 -6.87 -12.69 12.64
CA GLY A 107 -8.10 -13.09 11.97
C GLY A 107 -7.93 -13.20 10.46
N ILE A 108 -8.83 -13.96 9.82
CA ILE A 108 -8.94 -13.98 8.36
C ILE A 108 -9.42 -12.60 7.92
N ALA A 109 -8.60 -11.93 7.12
CA ALA A 109 -8.86 -10.59 6.63
C ALA A 109 -8.91 -10.58 5.11
N HIS A 110 -9.78 -9.74 4.56
CA HIS A 110 -9.81 -9.51 3.12
C HIS A 110 -8.85 -8.37 2.78
N PHE A 111 -7.99 -8.60 1.79
CA PHE A 111 -6.96 -7.65 1.38
C PHE A 111 -7.48 -6.73 0.29
N LEU A 112 -7.47 -5.43 0.55
CA LEU A 112 -7.67 -4.40 -0.45
C LEU A 112 -6.31 -3.93 -0.94
N ALA A 113 -5.98 -4.29 -2.18
CA ALA A 113 -4.76 -3.83 -2.84
C ALA A 113 -4.96 -2.44 -3.45
N THR A 114 -3.88 -1.67 -3.52
CA THR A 114 -3.79 -0.50 -4.39
C THR A 114 -3.77 -0.98 -5.83
N THR A 115 -4.77 -0.62 -6.63
CA THR A 115 -4.62 -0.70 -8.08
C THR A 115 -3.60 0.35 -8.49
N SER A 116 -2.50 -0.08 -9.11
CA SER A 116 -1.53 0.82 -9.72
C SER A 116 -2.25 1.79 -10.66
N ILE A 117 -1.96 3.08 -10.52
CA ILE A 117 -2.15 4.06 -11.59
C ILE A 117 -1.04 3.82 -12.61
#